data_AF-A0A7S0RFE1-F1
#
_entry.id   AF-A0A7S0RFE1-F1
#
_cell.length_a   1.000
_cell.length_b   1.000
_cell.length_c   1.000
_cell.angle_alpha   90.00
_cell.angle_beta   90.00
_cell.angle_gamma   90.00
#
_symmetry.space_group_name_H-M   'P 1'
#
loop_
_entity.id
_entity.type
_entity.pdbx_description
1 polymer ?
#
loop_
_entity_poly.entity_id
_entity_poly.type
_entity_poly.pdbx_seq_one_letter_code
_entity_poly.pdbx_strand_id
1 'polypeptide(L)'
;EKKEKAAEAAAKKAANKLEKLRKESAKWAAAAVPPEELFKAHANAGKYSEFDENNLPTKLADGTEVSKKQQKNNEKEMGKHVQLRKQLEELGGDDYMSKLCDEIAALELEVKAFAK
;
A
#
# COMPACT_ATOMS: atom_id res chain seq x y z
N GLU A 1 39.14 -12.30 3.80
CA GLU A 1 38.79 -11.50 4.99
C GLU A 1 38.31 -10.05 4.77
N LYS A 2 39.13 -9.05 4.35
CA LYS A 2 38.63 -7.66 4.20
C LYS A 2 37.56 -7.48 3.10
N LYS A 3 37.66 -8.22 1.99
CA LYS A 3 36.68 -8.18 0.88
C LYS A 3 35.34 -8.83 1.25
N GLU A 4 35.36 -9.96 1.97
CA GLU A 4 34.14 -10.63 2.43
C GLU A 4 33.37 -9.80 3.46
N LYS A 5 34.06 -9.20 4.44
CA LYS A 5 33.41 -8.30 5.42
C LYS A 5 32.79 -7.06 4.77
N ALA A 6 33.41 -6.52 3.71
CA ALA A 6 32.88 -5.39 2.97
C ALA A 6 31.64 -5.78 2.15
N ALA A 7 31.65 -6.96 1.50
CA ALA A 7 30.52 -7.47 0.75
C ALA A 7 29.32 -7.81 1.65
N GLU A 8 29.56 -8.43 2.81
CA GLU A 8 28.51 -8.72 3.79
C GLU A 8 27.88 -7.44 4.37
N ALA A 9 28.71 -6.42 4.66
CA ALA A 9 28.21 -5.13 5.12
C ALA A 9 27.40 -4.40 4.03
N ALA A 10 27.79 -4.50 2.76
CA ALA A 10 27.04 -3.94 1.64
C ALA A 10 25.70 -4.67 1.43
N ALA A 11 25.70 -6.00 1.45
CA ALA A 11 24.50 -6.83 1.34
C ALA A 11 23.51 -6.52 2.46
N LYS A 12 23.99 -6.40 3.71
CA LYS A 12 23.15 -6.06 4.85
C LYS A 12 22.55 -4.65 4.70
N LYS A 13 23.32 -3.67 4.23
CA LYS A 13 22.80 -2.31 3.98
C LYS A 13 21.73 -2.30 2.88
N ALA A 14 21.97 -3.00 1.76
CA ALA A 14 21.02 -3.12 0.66
C ALA A 14 19.71 -3.78 1.12
N ALA A 15 19.79 -4.88 1.88
CA ALA A 15 18.62 -5.57 2.42
C ALA A 15 17.82 -4.68 3.40
N ASN A 16 18.50 -3.94 4.27
CA ASN A 16 17.83 -3.00 5.18
C ASN A 16 17.16 -1.83 4.43
N LYS A 17 17.80 -1.31 3.37
CA LYS A 17 17.20 -0.26 2.53
C LYS A 17 15.98 -0.80 1.80
N LEU A 18 16.08 -1.98 1.20
CA LEU A 18 14.99 -2.66 0.53
C LEU A 18 13.78 -2.85 1.44
N GLU A 19 13.97 -3.31 2.69
CA GLU A 19 12.87 -3.48 3.63
C GLU A 19 12.16 -2.16 3.96
N LYS A 20 12.92 -1.06 4.14
CA LYS A 20 12.34 0.26 4.38
C LYS A 20 11.50 0.73 3.21
N LEU A 21 12.03 0.62 1.98
CA LEU A 21 11.30 1.04 0.78
C LEU A 21 10.08 0.16 0.51
N ARG A 22 10.14 -1.15 0.76
CA ARG A 22 8.96 -2.03 0.67
C ARG A 22 7.86 -1.62 1.66
N LYS A 23 8.21 -1.25 2.88
CA LYS A 23 7.22 -0.74 3.87
C LYS A 23 6.61 0.59 3.40
N GLU A 24 7.43 1.47 2.84
CA GLU A 24 6.98 2.75 2.30
C GLU A 24 6.07 2.55 1.08
N SER A 25 6.50 1.74 0.11
CA SER A 25 5.72 1.36 -1.06
C SER A 25 4.41 0.68 -0.67
N ALA A 26 4.39 -0.23 0.32
CA ALA A 26 3.15 -0.86 0.78
C ALA A 26 2.16 0.16 1.38
N LYS A 27 2.65 1.15 2.14
CA LYS A 27 1.82 2.24 2.67
C LYS A 27 1.17 3.04 1.53
N TRP A 28 1.96 3.39 0.53
CA TRP A 28 1.49 4.24 -0.57
C TRP A 28 0.71 3.47 -1.64
N ALA A 29 0.98 2.19 -1.84
CA ALA A 29 0.21 1.31 -2.71
C ALA A 29 -1.23 1.18 -2.24
N ALA A 30 -1.46 1.16 -0.92
CA ALA A 30 -2.80 1.27 -0.38
C ALA A 30 -3.44 2.60 -0.82
N ALA A 31 -2.75 3.73 -0.65
CA ALA A 31 -3.26 5.06 -1.02
C ALA A 31 -3.45 5.29 -2.54
N ALA A 32 -2.75 4.53 -3.38
CA ALA A 32 -2.87 4.59 -4.84
C ALA A 32 -4.24 4.06 -5.34
N VAL A 33 -4.92 3.23 -4.54
CA VAL A 33 -6.27 2.76 -4.86
C VAL A 33 -7.24 3.95 -4.90
N PRO A 34 -8.07 4.09 -5.95
CA PRO A 34 -9.10 5.13 -6.00
C PRO A 34 -10.02 5.05 -4.77
N PRO A 35 -10.45 6.18 -4.18
CA PRO A 35 -11.35 6.15 -3.02
C PRO A 35 -12.62 5.34 -3.30
N GLU A 36 -13.15 5.42 -4.51
CA GLU A 36 -14.35 4.71 -4.97
C GLU A 36 -14.20 3.18 -5.00
N GLU A 37 -12.97 2.70 -5.05
CA GLU A 37 -12.63 1.27 -5.10
C GLU A 37 -12.15 0.72 -3.76
N LEU A 38 -11.92 1.57 -2.74
CA LEU A 38 -11.38 1.17 -1.44
C LEU A 38 -12.15 0.01 -0.78
N PHE A 39 -13.48 0.07 -0.84
CA PHE A 39 -14.35 -0.96 -0.25
C PHE A 39 -14.77 -2.05 -1.24
N LYS A 40 -14.40 -1.92 -2.52
CA LYS A 40 -14.71 -2.89 -3.60
C LYS A 40 -13.52 -3.79 -3.91
N ALA A 41 -12.30 -3.33 -3.69
CA ALA A 41 -11.06 -3.99 -4.05
C ALA A 41 -10.32 -4.63 -2.86
N HIS A 42 -9.30 -5.43 -3.19
CA HIS A 42 -8.32 -6.01 -2.27
C HIS A 42 -8.94 -6.67 -1.03
N ALA A 43 -8.61 -6.16 0.16
CA ALA A 43 -8.98 -6.74 1.45
C ALA A 43 -10.49 -6.68 1.75
N ASN A 44 -11.25 -5.88 1.00
CA ASN A 44 -12.70 -5.77 1.13
C ASN A 44 -13.45 -6.42 -0.04
N ALA A 45 -12.73 -7.00 -1.02
CA ALA A 45 -13.34 -7.67 -2.15
C ALA A 45 -14.29 -8.79 -1.67
N GLY A 46 -15.55 -8.71 -2.10
CA GLY A 46 -16.59 -9.67 -1.71
C GLY A 46 -17.07 -9.55 -0.26
N LYS A 47 -16.72 -8.50 0.48
CA LYS A 47 -17.23 -8.24 1.85
C LYS A 47 -18.55 -7.48 1.86
N TYR A 48 -18.78 -6.65 0.86
CA TYR A 48 -19.94 -5.78 0.74
C TYR A 48 -20.66 -6.05 -0.59
N SER A 49 -21.99 -5.96 -0.58
CA SER A 49 -22.82 -6.24 -1.76
C SER A 49 -23.46 -4.99 -2.37
N GLU A 50 -23.60 -3.91 -1.60
CA GLU A 50 -24.31 -2.69 -2.01
C GLU A 50 -23.59 -1.48 -1.43
N PHE A 51 -23.58 -0.38 -2.18
CA PHE A 51 -22.86 0.85 -1.88
C PHE A 51 -23.75 2.07 -2.15
N ASP A 52 -23.52 3.16 -1.42
CA ASP A 52 -24.23 4.42 -1.61
C ASP A 52 -23.56 5.33 -2.66
N GLU A 53 -24.09 6.54 -2.84
CA GLU A 53 -23.58 7.57 -3.76
C GLU A 53 -22.15 8.04 -3.44
N ASN A 54 -21.69 7.83 -2.20
CA ASN A 54 -20.34 8.16 -1.74
C ASN A 54 -19.40 6.96 -1.80
N ASN A 55 -19.79 5.86 -2.46
CA ASN A 55 -19.07 4.59 -2.50
C ASN A 55 -18.85 3.95 -1.12
N LEU A 56 -19.70 4.25 -0.14
CA LEU A 56 -19.67 3.63 1.17
C LEU A 56 -20.59 2.40 1.19
N PRO A 57 -20.16 1.28 1.78
CA PRO A 57 -20.96 0.08 1.75
C PRO A 57 -22.18 0.17 2.68
N THR A 58 -23.34 -0.15 2.12
CA THR A 58 -24.65 -0.17 2.80
C THR A 58 -25.06 -1.57 3.22
N LYS A 59 -24.62 -2.61 2.50
CA LYS A 59 -24.88 -4.02 2.82
C LYS A 59 -23.62 -4.87 2.78
N LEU A 60 -23.58 -5.87 3.67
CA LEU A 60 -22.59 -6.94 3.67
C LEU A 60 -22.90 -7.95 2.55
N ALA A 61 -21.92 -8.77 2.21
CA ALA A 61 -22.05 -9.82 1.19
C ALA A 61 -23.24 -10.79 1.40
N ASP A 62 -23.61 -11.00 2.66
CA ASP A 62 -24.74 -11.85 3.06
C ASP A 62 -26.12 -11.14 2.90
N GLY A 63 -26.13 -9.88 2.44
CA GLY A 63 -27.35 -9.07 2.31
C GLY A 63 -27.76 -8.35 3.60
N THR A 64 -27.05 -8.59 4.71
CA THR A 64 -27.28 -7.89 5.98
C THR A 64 -26.91 -6.41 5.88
N GLU A 65 -27.77 -5.53 6.39
CA GLU A 65 -27.49 -4.09 6.43
C GLU A 65 -26.30 -3.76 7.34
N VAL A 66 -25.45 -2.85 6.87
CA VAL A 66 -24.31 -2.35 7.63
C VAL A 66 -24.82 -1.53 8.81
N SER A 67 -24.48 -1.94 10.04
CA SER A 67 -24.87 -1.21 11.26
C SER A 67 -24.38 0.25 11.25
N LYS A 68 -25.12 1.18 11.89
CA LYS A 68 -24.73 2.61 12.02
C LYS A 68 -23.30 2.81 12.53
N LYS A 69 -22.83 1.96 13.45
CA LYS A 69 -21.45 2.00 13.95
C LYS A 69 -20.44 1.66 12.86
N GLN A 70 -20.75 0.66 12.03
CA GLN A 70 -19.91 0.21 10.93
C GLN A 70 -19.92 1.24 9.79
N GLN A 71 -21.06 1.85 9.46
CA GLN A 71 -21.15 2.96 8.50
C GLN A 71 -20.23 4.10 8.90
N LYS A 72 -20.31 4.56 10.16
CA LYS A 72 -19.43 5.62 10.68
C LYS A 72 -17.95 5.25 10.67
N ASN A 73 -17.62 3.97 10.82
CA ASN A 73 -16.24 3.51 10.67
C ASN A 73 -15.81 3.58 9.21
N ASN A 74 -16.65 3.11 8.27
CA ASN A 74 -16.36 3.17 6.84
C ASN A 74 -16.17 4.62 6.36
N GLU A 75 -17.01 5.56 6.80
CA GLU A 75 -16.86 7.00 6.52
C GLU A 75 -15.49 7.52 6.98
N LYS A 76 -15.07 7.17 8.20
CA LYS A 76 -13.75 7.57 8.73
C LYS A 76 -12.60 6.95 7.96
N GLU A 77 -12.69 5.68 7.61
CA GLU A 77 -11.67 4.99 6.84
C GLU A 77 -11.56 5.61 5.43
N MET A 78 -12.68 5.92 4.78
CA MET A 78 -12.70 6.66 3.51
C MET A 78 -12.03 8.02 3.64
N GLY A 79 -12.37 8.80 4.67
CA GLY A 79 -11.77 10.12 4.90
C GLY A 79 -10.26 10.06 5.11
N LYS A 80 -9.78 9.08 5.88
CA LYS A 80 -8.32 8.84 6.04
C LYS A 80 -7.66 8.45 4.72
N HIS A 81 -8.31 7.61 3.92
CA HIS A 81 -7.80 7.15 2.64
C HIS A 81 -7.67 8.29 1.64
N VAL A 82 -8.69 9.15 1.54
CA VAL A 82 -8.65 10.37 0.72
C VAL A 82 -7.51 11.28 1.14
N GLN A 83 -7.29 11.45 2.45
CA GLN A 83 -6.16 12.25 2.94
C GLN A 83 -4.81 11.61 2.60
N LEU A 84 -4.67 10.29 2.74
CA LEU A 84 -3.45 9.57 2.37
C LEU A 84 -3.16 9.66 0.86
N ARG A 85 -4.18 9.56 0.02
CA ARG A 85 -4.06 9.74 -1.43
C ARG A 85 -3.62 11.16 -1.77
N LYS A 86 -4.20 12.17 -1.13
CA LYS A 86 -3.76 13.56 -1.29
C LYS A 86 -2.28 13.73 -0.93
N GLN A 87 -1.83 13.14 0.18
CA GLN A 87 -0.42 13.16 0.57
C GLN A 87 0.47 12.47 -0.47
N LEU A 88 -0.01 11.37 -1.07
CA LEU A 88 0.69 10.70 -2.16
C LEU A 88 0.79 11.61 -3.39
N GLU A 89 -0.29 12.29 -3.77
CA GLU A 89 -0.30 13.28 -4.86
C GLU A 89 0.70 14.42 -4.61
N GLU A 90 0.79 14.93 -3.37
CA GLU A 90 1.79 15.94 -2.98
C GLU A 90 3.24 15.45 -3.10
N LEU A 91 3.47 14.14 -2.94
CA LEU A 91 4.78 13.51 -3.14
C LEU A 91 5.10 13.21 -4.62
N GLY A 92 4.13 13.42 -5.53
CA GLY A 92 4.26 13.13 -6.96
C GLY A 92 3.34 12.03 -7.47
N GLY A 93 2.37 11.57 -6.66
CA GLY A 93 1.33 10.64 -7.07
C GLY A 93 1.88 9.32 -7.61
N ASP A 94 1.37 8.93 -8.78
CA ASP A 94 1.78 7.72 -9.48
C ASP A 94 3.26 7.73 -9.90
N ASP A 95 3.83 8.90 -10.23
CA ASP A 95 5.26 9.02 -10.58
C ASP A 95 6.17 8.68 -9.41
N TYR A 96 5.79 9.08 -8.20
CA TYR A 96 6.53 8.73 -6.98
C TYR A 96 6.44 7.23 -6.70
N MET A 97 5.25 6.65 -6.88
CA MET A 97 5.06 5.20 -6.76
C MET A 97 5.90 4.42 -7.76
N SER A 98 5.95 4.85 -9.03
CA SER A 98 6.78 4.23 -10.06
C SER A 98 8.25 4.23 -9.64
N LYS A 99 8.77 5.39 -9.21
CA LYS A 99 10.17 5.52 -8.75
C LYS A 99 10.48 4.63 -7.56
N LEU A 100 9.56 4.52 -6.60
CA LEU A 100 9.71 3.60 -5.46
C LEU A 100 9.75 2.14 -5.90
N CYS A 101 8.88 1.73 -6.82
CA CYS A 101 8.86 0.39 -7.38
C CYS A 101 10.15 0.08 -8.14
N ASP A 102 10.64 1.02 -8.95
CA ASP A 102 11.90 0.89 -9.68
C ASP A 102 13.10 0.78 -8.73
N GLU A 103 13.15 1.59 -7.66
CA GLU A 103 14.23 1.53 -6.67
C GLU A 103 14.20 0.22 -5.87
N ILE A 104 13.00 -0.28 -5.52
CA ILE A 104 12.82 -1.60 -4.91
C ILE A 104 13.35 -2.69 -5.84
N ALA A 105 12.94 -2.69 -7.12
CA ALA A 105 13.36 -3.69 -8.09
C ALA A 105 14.89 -3.70 -8.29
N ALA A 106 15.52 -2.51 -8.35
CA ALA A 106 16.97 -2.40 -8.44
C ALA A 106 17.68 -2.98 -7.20
N LEU A 107 17.19 -2.69 -5.98
CA LEU A 107 17.76 -3.22 -4.75
C LEU A 107 17.50 -4.72 -4.57
N GLU A 108 16.37 -5.24 -5.06
CA GLU A 108 16.10 -6.68 -5.09
C GLU A 108 17.12 -7.42 -5.94
N LEU A 109 17.47 -6.88 -7.11
CA LEU A 109 18.51 -7.43 -7.97
C LEU A 109 19.89 -7.37 -7.29
N GLU A 110 20.20 -6.25 -6.63
CA GLU A 110 21.46 -6.09 -5.90
C GLU A 110 21.59 -7.08 -4.73
N VAL A 111 20.55 -7.21 -3.90
CA VAL A 111 20.51 -8.18 -2.79
C VAL A 111 20.62 -9.61 -3.31
N LYS A 112 19.94 -9.93 -4.42
CA LYS A 112 20.02 -11.25 -5.06
C LYS A 112 21.40 -11.53 -5.65
N ALA A 113 22.10 -10.51 -6.14
CA ALA A 113 23.47 -10.65 -6.63
C ALA A 113 24.46 -10.94 -5.50
N PHE A 114 24.25 -10.41 -4.30
CA PHE A 114 25.06 -10.73 -3.11
C PHE A 114 24.77 -12.12 -2.52
N ALA A 115 23.60 -12.70 -2.81
CA ALA A 115 23.21 -14.02 -2.32
C ALA A 115 23.70 -15.18 -3.21
N LYS A 116 24.39 -14.88 -4.31
CA LYS A 116 24.89 -15.84 -5.31
C LYS A 116 26.40 -15.99 -5.22
#